data_AF-A0AAD0VEM8-F1
#
_entry.id   AF-A0AAD0VEM8-F1
#
_cell.length_a   1.000
_cell.length_b   1.000
_cell.length_c   1.000
_cell.angle_alpha   90.00
_cell.angle_beta   90.00
_cell.angle_gamma   90.00
#
_symmetry.space_group_name_H-M   'P 1'
#
loop_
_entity.id
_entity.type
_entity.pdbx_description
1 polymer ?
#
loop_
_entity_poly.entity_id
_entity_poly.type
_entity_poly.pdbx_seq_one_letter_code
_entity_poly.pdbx_strand_id
1 'polypeptide(L)'
;MTETTSKYADFEGLRARAVALRREGLSRRQIRDRLHVDNNDLLNRLLQGEPAPEWTKRPNAKDDLRAKARELRLQGMTYDRIQVELGCSKGSISLWVRDLPKPERTRTREQASAIGRRGWEATLQRRDAERRAAKQKAADEVGTLTDRELFLLGVGLYWAEGSKSKPYRTQERVTFVNSDPGMIEVFLAWLRLVGVEDEHLRFHVLIHETADVAAAEQFWAELTGAEPSAFGKTSLKKHSPKTNRKNVGENYRGCLVVRVLKGADLYRRIEGCWCGIVGAAARADHRNRT
;
A
#
# COMPACT_ATOMS: atom_id res chain seq x y z
N MET A 1 -77.47 16.62 2.14
CA MET A 1 -76.04 16.45 2.45
C MET A 1 -75.30 16.21 1.16
N THR A 2 -74.56 17.25 0.74
CA THR A 2 -73.40 17.25 -0.17
C THR A 2 -73.47 16.39 -1.45
N GLU A 3 -74.00 17.00 -2.51
CA GLU A 3 -73.73 16.66 -3.91
C GLU A 3 -72.22 16.71 -4.18
N THR A 4 -71.58 15.54 -4.20
CA THR A 4 -70.16 15.37 -4.56
C THR A 4 -70.01 14.76 -5.96
N THR A 5 -71.06 14.86 -6.78
CA THR A 5 -71.24 14.11 -8.05
C THR A 5 -70.76 14.86 -9.30
N SER A 6 -70.35 16.12 -9.20
CA SER A 6 -70.04 16.94 -10.39
C SER A 6 -68.64 16.70 -10.99
N LYS A 7 -67.60 16.53 -10.16
CA LYS A 7 -66.19 16.46 -10.65
C LYS A 7 -65.77 15.09 -11.19
N TYR A 8 -66.30 14.01 -10.63
CA TYR A 8 -66.01 12.63 -11.06
C TYR A 8 -66.77 12.25 -12.33
N ALA A 9 -68.00 12.73 -12.50
CA ALA A 9 -68.77 12.54 -13.72
C ALA A 9 -68.11 13.23 -14.93
N ASP A 10 -67.52 14.41 -14.71
CA ASP A 10 -66.76 15.14 -15.73
C ASP A 10 -65.47 14.40 -16.13
N PHE A 11 -64.74 13.81 -15.16
CA PHE A 11 -63.53 13.03 -15.45
C PHE A 11 -63.82 11.74 -16.24
N GLU A 12 -64.80 10.94 -15.82
CA GLU A 12 -65.14 9.69 -16.52
C GLU A 12 -65.69 9.94 -17.93
N GLY A 13 -66.51 10.99 -18.09
CA GLY A 13 -66.98 11.43 -19.41
C GLY A 13 -65.84 11.90 -20.32
N LEU A 14 -64.90 12.68 -19.77
CA LEU A 14 -63.72 13.15 -20.49
C LEU A 14 -62.77 11.98 -20.84
N ARG A 15 -62.66 10.99 -19.94
CA ARG A 15 -61.87 9.77 -20.15
C ARG A 15 -62.43 8.93 -21.28
N ALA A 16 -63.74 8.68 -21.28
CA ALA A 16 -64.40 7.94 -22.35
C ALA A 16 -64.15 8.58 -23.73
N ARG A 17 -64.23 9.91 -23.82
CA ARG A 17 -63.93 10.66 -25.05
C ARG A 17 -62.45 10.57 -25.44
N ALA A 18 -61.53 10.71 -24.49
CA ALA A 18 -60.09 10.59 -24.74
C ALA A 18 -59.70 9.19 -25.24
N VAL A 19 -60.27 8.15 -24.64
CA VAL A 19 -60.07 6.75 -25.05
C VAL A 19 -60.67 6.49 -26.44
N ALA A 20 -61.87 7.00 -26.73
CA ALA A 20 -62.47 6.87 -28.06
C ALA A 20 -61.57 7.49 -29.15
N LEU A 21 -61.12 8.74 -28.96
CA LEU A 21 -60.19 9.41 -29.87
C LEU A 21 -58.85 8.66 -30.00
N ARG A 22 -58.39 8.01 -28.92
CA ARG A 22 -57.17 7.19 -28.95
C ARG A 22 -57.35 5.94 -29.79
N ARG A 23 -58.51 5.28 -29.70
CA ARG A 23 -58.87 4.09 -30.50
C ARG A 23 -59.14 4.44 -31.97
N GLU A 24 -59.57 5.67 -32.26
CA GLU A 24 -59.62 6.23 -33.61
C GLU A 24 -58.23 6.53 -34.20
N GLY A 25 -57.14 6.31 -33.45
CA GLY A 25 -55.78 6.40 -33.94
C GLY A 25 -55.12 7.76 -33.79
N LEU A 26 -55.72 8.68 -33.01
CA LEU A 26 -55.15 10.01 -32.79
C LEU A 26 -53.93 9.95 -31.86
N SER A 27 -52.93 10.77 -32.21
CA SER A 27 -51.77 11.01 -31.35
C SER A 27 -52.18 11.75 -30.08
N ARG A 28 -51.35 11.63 -29.04
CA ARG A 28 -51.56 12.32 -27.77
C ARG A 28 -51.74 13.83 -27.96
N ARG A 29 -50.97 14.41 -28.89
CA ARG A 29 -51.05 15.84 -29.24
C ARG A 29 -52.40 16.19 -29.86
N GLN A 30 -52.89 15.39 -30.81
CA GLN A 30 -54.20 15.64 -31.43
C GLN A 30 -55.34 15.50 -30.42
N ILE A 31 -55.26 14.55 -29.49
CA ILE A 31 -56.27 14.38 -28.43
C ILE A 31 -56.28 15.58 -27.48
N ARG A 32 -55.09 16.06 -27.09
CA ARG A 32 -54.92 17.29 -26.31
C ARG A 32 -55.62 18.47 -26.99
N ASP A 33 -55.32 18.68 -28.26
CA ASP A 33 -55.81 19.82 -29.04
C ASP A 33 -57.33 19.71 -29.30
N ARG A 34 -57.88 18.49 -29.46
CA ARG A 34 -59.32 18.23 -29.69
C ARG A 34 -60.18 18.36 -28.42
N LEU A 35 -59.64 17.98 -27.27
CA LEU A 35 -60.33 18.02 -25.99
C LEU A 35 -60.04 19.30 -25.20
N HIS A 36 -59.15 20.17 -25.70
CA HIS A 36 -58.69 21.39 -25.03
C HIS A 36 -58.17 21.13 -23.60
N VAL A 37 -57.44 20.02 -23.42
CA VAL A 37 -56.87 19.62 -22.11
C VAL A 37 -55.38 19.93 -22.11
N ASP A 38 -54.99 21.14 -21.71
CA ASP A 38 -53.57 21.56 -21.72
C ASP A 38 -52.75 20.98 -20.55
N ASN A 39 -53.40 20.36 -19.57
CA ASN A 39 -52.72 19.71 -18.45
C ASN A 39 -52.23 18.30 -18.83
N ASN A 40 -50.90 18.15 -18.92
CA ASN A 40 -50.24 16.89 -19.31
C ASN A 40 -50.47 15.73 -18.34
N ASP A 41 -50.60 16.00 -17.04
CA ASP A 41 -50.82 14.97 -16.01
C ASP A 41 -52.27 14.49 -16.01
N LEU A 42 -53.21 15.39 -16.29
CA LEU A 42 -54.60 15.01 -16.51
C LEU A 42 -54.71 14.14 -17.78
N LEU A 43 -54.10 14.56 -18.88
CA LEU A 43 -54.08 13.80 -20.14
C LEU A 43 -53.41 12.42 -20.00
N ASN A 44 -52.35 12.31 -19.18
CA ASN A 44 -51.73 11.02 -18.82
C ASN A 44 -52.73 10.07 -18.16
N ARG A 45 -53.49 10.57 -17.17
CA ARG A 45 -54.48 9.77 -16.45
C ARG A 45 -55.68 9.39 -17.33
N LEU A 46 -56.15 10.29 -18.19
CA LEU A 46 -57.23 10.01 -19.14
C LEU A 46 -56.86 8.91 -20.15
N LEU A 47 -55.60 8.87 -20.60
CA LEU A 47 -55.11 7.89 -21.58
C LEU A 47 -54.46 6.66 -20.95
N GLN A 48 -54.49 6.54 -19.62
CA GLN A 48 -53.85 5.43 -18.91
C GLN A 48 -54.52 4.10 -19.30
N GLY A 49 -53.69 3.15 -19.76
CA GLY A 49 -54.11 1.82 -20.18
C GLY A 49 -54.36 1.67 -21.69
N GLU A 50 -54.41 2.76 -22.46
CA GLU A 50 -54.62 2.69 -23.92
C GLU A 50 -53.29 2.90 -24.68
N PRO A 51 -52.89 1.94 -25.55
CA PRO A 51 -51.62 2.02 -26.26
C PRO A 51 -51.58 3.22 -27.23
N ALA A 52 -50.36 3.67 -27.56
CA ALA A 52 -50.17 4.67 -28.60
C ALA A 52 -50.39 4.06 -29.99
N PRO A 53 -50.98 4.81 -30.95
CA PRO A 53 -51.09 4.35 -32.33
C PRO A 53 -49.72 3.97 -32.90
N GLU A 54 -49.66 2.87 -33.63
CA GLU A 54 -48.39 2.30 -34.14
C GLU A 54 -47.57 3.32 -34.96
N TRP A 55 -48.22 4.14 -35.78
CA TRP A 55 -47.57 5.17 -36.60
C TRP A 55 -46.85 6.26 -35.79
N THR A 56 -47.20 6.43 -34.50
CA THR A 56 -46.56 7.41 -33.62
C THR A 56 -45.31 6.88 -32.92
N LYS A 57 -45.09 5.56 -32.94
CA LYS A 57 -43.87 4.95 -32.40
C LYS A 57 -42.72 5.26 -33.36
N ARG A 58 -41.71 5.98 -32.87
CA ARG A 58 -40.46 6.14 -33.64
C ARG A 58 -39.63 4.86 -33.50
N PRO A 59 -39.25 4.19 -34.59
CA PRO A 59 -38.23 3.16 -34.51
C PRO A 59 -36.94 3.81 -34.02
N ASN A 60 -36.33 3.31 -32.93
CA ASN A 60 -35.02 3.84 -32.56
C ASN A 60 -34.02 3.27 -33.57
N ALA A 61 -33.18 4.13 -34.13
CA ALA A 61 -32.18 3.79 -35.15
C ALA A 61 -31.16 2.69 -34.73
N LYS A 62 -31.23 2.18 -33.49
CA LYS A 62 -30.33 1.17 -32.93
C LYS A 62 -31.07 -0.04 -32.35
N ASP A 63 -32.37 -0.19 -32.60
CA ASP A 63 -33.13 -1.33 -32.05
C ASP A 63 -32.60 -2.67 -32.60
N ASP A 64 -32.21 -2.73 -33.88
CA ASP A 64 -31.61 -3.91 -34.50
C ASP A 64 -30.24 -4.24 -33.90
N LEU A 65 -29.40 -3.22 -33.68
CA LEU A 65 -28.09 -3.37 -33.04
C LEU A 65 -28.22 -3.81 -31.58
N ARG A 66 -29.24 -3.31 -30.87
CA ARG A 66 -29.58 -3.75 -29.52
C ARG A 66 -30.01 -5.21 -29.50
N ALA A 67 -30.88 -5.61 -30.43
CA ALA A 67 -31.33 -7.01 -30.55
C ALA A 67 -30.13 -7.93 -30.81
N LYS A 68 -29.26 -7.56 -31.75
CA LYS A 68 -28.05 -8.34 -32.06
C LYS A 68 -27.06 -8.40 -30.90
N ALA A 69 -26.84 -7.30 -30.19
CA ALA A 69 -25.98 -7.28 -29.00
C ALA A 69 -26.47 -8.25 -27.91
N ARG A 70 -27.80 -8.36 -27.73
CA ARG A 70 -28.41 -9.28 -26.76
C ARG A 70 -28.24 -10.74 -27.18
N GLU A 71 -28.42 -11.06 -28.46
CA GLU A 71 -28.17 -12.40 -29.01
C GLU A 71 -26.71 -12.83 -28.76
N LEU A 72 -25.74 -11.99 -29.15
CA LEU A 72 -24.32 -12.25 -28.95
C LEU A 72 -23.97 -12.42 -27.46
N ARG A 73 -24.63 -11.67 -26.58
CA ARG A 73 -24.44 -11.81 -25.14
C ARG A 73 -24.92 -13.17 -24.61
N LEU A 74 -26.08 -13.63 -25.06
CA LEU A 74 -26.63 -14.94 -24.70
C LEU A 74 -25.77 -16.09 -25.23
N GLN A 75 -25.08 -15.89 -26.35
CA GLN A 75 -24.07 -16.82 -26.88
C GLN A 75 -22.75 -16.81 -26.10
N GLY A 76 -22.65 -16.04 -25.01
CA GLY A 76 -21.47 -16.01 -24.15
C GLY A 76 -20.39 -15.01 -24.56
N MET A 77 -20.70 -14.01 -25.40
CA MET A 77 -19.72 -12.98 -25.75
C MET A 77 -19.52 -11.92 -24.65
N THR A 78 -18.28 -11.49 -24.49
CA THR A 78 -17.92 -10.35 -23.61
C THR A 78 -18.24 -9.02 -24.27
N TYR A 79 -18.30 -7.93 -23.50
CA TYR A 79 -18.60 -6.61 -24.03
C TYR A 79 -17.59 -6.18 -25.10
N ASP A 80 -16.32 -6.53 -24.93
CA ASP A 80 -15.26 -6.20 -25.89
C ASP A 80 -15.44 -6.94 -27.22
N ARG A 81 -15.87 -8.21 -27.19
CA ARG A 81 -16.18 -8.97 -28.42
C ARG A 81 -17.40 -8.40 -29.14
N ILE A 82 -18.46 -8.07 -28.40
CA ILE A 82 -19.66 -7.44 -28.97
C ILE A 82 -19.33 -6.07 -29.56
N GLN A 83 -18.41 -5.32 -28.94
CA GLN A 83 -17.94 -4.04 -29.45
C GLN A 83 -17.20 -4.19 -30.78
N VAL A 84 -16.29 -5.16 -30.89
CA VAL A 84 -15.58 -5.44 -32.15
C VAL A 84 -16.56 -5.87 -33.24
N GLU A 85 -17.54 -6.71 -32.89
CA GLU A 85 -18.53 -7.25 -33.83
C GLU A 85 -19.50 -6.18 -34.36
N LEU A 86 -20.02 -5.32 -33.48
CA LEU A 86 -21.08 -4.36 -33.84
C LEU A 86 -20.61 -2.92 -34.05
N GLY A 87 -19.32 -2.64 -33.82
CA GLY A 87 -18.75 -1.29 -33.91
C GLY A 87 -19.38 -0.25 -32.95
N CYS A 88 -20.19 -0.69 -32.00
CA CYS A 88 -20.89 0.17 -31.04
C CYS A 88 -20.01 0.50 -29.84
N SER A 89 -20.22 1.66 -29.23
CA SER A 89 -19.49 2.01 -27.99
C SER A 89 -19.79 1.01 -26.86
N LYS A 90 -18.79 0.74 -26.01
CA LYS A 90 -18.92 -0.11 -24.82
C LYS A 90 -20.04 0.34 -23.89
N GLY A 91 -20.26 1.66 -23.78
CA GLY A 91 -21.33 2.25 -22.98
C GLY A 91 -22.72 1.87 -23.49
N SER A 92 -22.94 1.94 -24.80
CA SER A 92 -24.21 1.53 -25.43
C SER A 92 -24.47 0.04 -25.23
N ILE A 93 -23.46 -0.80 -25.50
CA ILE A 93 -23.57 -2.26 -25.30
C ILE A 93 -23.89 -2.59 -23.84
N SER A 94 -23.16 -1.99 -22.89
CA SER A 94 -23.41 -2.20 -21.47
C SER A 94 -24.84 -1.85 -21.05
N LEU A 95 -25.42 -0.77 -21.59
CA LEU A 95 -26.81 -0.42 -21.29
C LEU A 95 -27.81 -1.45 -21.85
N TRP A 96 -27.51 -2.04 -23.00
CA TRP A 96 -28.38 -3.00 -23.68
C TRP A 96 -28.34 -4.42 -23.11
N VAL A 97 -27.24 -4.84 -22.49
CA VAL A 97 -27.03 -6.24 -22.10
C VAL A 97 -26.67 -6.47 -20.64
N ARG A 98 -26.61 -5.41 -19.80
CA ARG A 98 -26.25 -5.54 -18.37
C ARG A 98 -27.21 -6.42 -17.54
N ASP A 99 -28.44 -6.57 -18.00
CA ASP A 99 -29.48 -7.42 -17.41
C ASP A 99 -29.31 -8.91 -17.77
N LEU A 100 -28.48 -9.22 -18.78
CA LEU A 100 -28.23 -10.59 -19.24
C LEU A 100 -27.10 -11.26 -18.46
N PRO A 101 -27.10 -12.62 -18.40
CA PRO A 101 -26.07 -13.36 -17.68
C PRO A 101 -24.66 -12.99 -18.15
N LYS A 102 -23.72 -13.03 -17.22
CA LYS A 102 -22.31 -12.86 -17.54
C LYS A 102 -21.81 -14.15 -18.22
N PRO A 103 -21.05 -14.03 -19.32
CA PRO A 103 -20.45 -15.19 -19.95
C PRO A 103 -19.55 -15.89 -18.95
N GLU A 104 -19.49 -17.21 -19.06
CA GLU A 104 -18.60 -18.01 -18.24
C GLU A 104 -17.16 -17.53 -18.40
N ARG A 105 -16.46 -17.44 -17.27
CA ARG A 105 -15.06 -17.07 -17.28
C ARG A 105 -14.27 -18.23 -17.88
N THR A 106 -13.65 -18.00 -19.03
CA THR A 106 -12.79 -18.99 -19.70
C THR A 106 -11.55 -19.37 -18.88
N ARG A 107 -11.20 -18.59 -17.85
CA ARG A 107 -10.02 -18.81 -17.01
C ARG A 107 -10.37 -18.76 -15.54
N THR A 108 -9.79 -19.67 -14.77
CA THR A 108 -9.86 -19.62 -13.32
C THR A 108 -9.03 -18.45 -12.79
N ARG A 109 -9.35 -18.00 -11.57
CA ARG A 109 -8.59 -16.93 -10.88
C ARG A 109 -7.11 -17.29 -10.74
N GLU A 110 -6.80 -18.57 -10.56
CA GLU A 110 -5.45 -19.10 -10.43
C GLU A 110 -4.67 -19.01 -11.74
N GLN A 111 -5.29 -19.36 -12.86
CA GLN A 111 -4.68 -19.25 -14.19
C GLN A 111 -4.37 -17.78 -14.54
N ALA A 112 -5.30 -16.86 -14.24
CA ALA A 112 -5.07 -15.42 -14.44
C ALA A 112 -3.94 -14.89 -13.54
N SER A 113 -3.89 -15.32 -12.28
CA SER A 113 -2.82 -14.96 -11.33
C SER A 113 -1.46 -15.53 -11.75
N ALA A 114 -1.41 -16.76 -12.27
CA ALA A 114 -0.18 -17.37 -12.77
C ALA A 114 0.40 -16.60 -13.96
N ILE A 115 -0.43 -16.17 -14.90
CA ILE A 115 0.00 -15.35 -16.05
C ILE A 115 0.49 -13.98 -15.58
N GLY A 116 -0.23 -13.32 -14.66
CA GLY A 116 0.19 -12.06 -14.07
C GLY A 116 1.53 -12.15 -13.33
N ARG A 117 1.75 -13.25 -12.58
CA ARG A 117 3.02 -13.53 -11.90
C ARG A 117 4.17 -13.72 -12.89
N ARG A 118 3.99 -14.51 -13.96
CA ARG A 118 5.03 -14.71 -14.99
C ARG A 118 5.39 -13.42 -15.72
N GLY A 119 4.40 -12.58 -16.05
CA GLY A 119 4.67 -11.27 -16.65
C GLY A 119 5.39 -10.31 -15.70
N TRP A 120 5.17 -10.45 -14.40
CA TRP A 120 5.80 -9.63 -13.36
C TRP A 120 7.19 -10.12 -12.95
N GLU A 121 7.48 -11.40 -13.14
CA GLU A 121 8.74 -12.03 -12.74
C GLU A 121 9.96 -11.38 -13.42
N ALA A 122 9.91 -11.18 -14.74
CA ALA A 122 10.97 -10.47 -15.46
C ALA A 122 11.14 -9.01 -14.97
N THR A 123 10.04 -8.36 -14.59
CA THR A 123 10.07 -6.99 -14.04
C THR A 123 10.68 -6.98 -12.64
N LEU A 124 10.37 -7.96 -11.80
CA LEU A 124 10.95 -8.12 -10.47
C LEU A 124 12.45 -8.41 -10.56
N GLN A 125 12.85 -9.36 -11.41
CA GLN A 125 14.26 -9.70 -11.61
C GLN A 125 15.06 -8.48 -12.09
N ARG A 126 14.52 -7.70 -13.05
CA ARG A 126 15.16 -6.47 -13.49
C ARG A 126 15.30 -5.45 -12.35
N ARG A 127 14.22 -5.22 -11.59
CA ARG A 127 14.25 -4.28 -10.44
C ARG A 127 15.20 -4.73 -9.33
N ASP A 128 15.26 -6.03 -9.05
CA ASP A 128 16.18 -6.59 -8.06
C ASP A 128 17.63 -6.50 -8.55
N ALA A 129 17.89 -6.68 -9.85
CA ALA A 129 19.20 -6.45 -10.46
C ALA A 129 19.60 -4.96 -10.39
N GLU A 130 18.70 -4.05 -10.77
CA GLU A 130 18.91 -2.59 -10.66
C GLU A 130 19.20 -2.19 -9.21
N ARG A 131 18.42 -2.71 -8.24
CA ARG A 131 18.61 -2.45 -6.81
C ARG A 131 19.96 -2.97 -6.32
N ARG A 132 20.37 -4.18 -6.73
CA ARG A 132 21.66 -4.75 -6.35
C ARG A 132 22.81 -3.95 -6.96
N ALA A 133 22.72 -3.57 -8.22
CA ALA A 133 23.73 -2.77 -8.90
C ALA A 133 23.89 -1.38 -8.25
N ALA A 134 22.78 -0.71 -7.91
CA ALA A 134 22.83 0.58 -7.20
C ALA A 134 23.48 0.46 -5.82
N LYS A 135 23.16 -0.60 -5.06
CA LYS A 135 23.80 -0.87 -3.77
C LYS A 135 25.28 -1.18 -3.90
N GLN A 136 25.67 -1.99 -4.89
CA GLN A 136 27.06 -2.34 -5.12
C GLN A 136 27.86 -1.10 -5.50
N LYS A 137 27.36 -0.29 -6.43
CA LYS A 137 28.00 0.98 -6.81
C LYS A 137 28.22 1.89 -5.60
N ALA A 138 27.20 2.06 -4.74
CA ALA A 138 27.33 2.86 -3.53
C ALA A 138 28.33 2.26 -2.52
N ALA A 139 28.45 0.94 -2.45
CA ALA A 139 29.47 0.28 -1.63
C ALA A 139 30.88 0.52 -2.19
N ASP A 140 31.05 0.46 -3.51
CA ASP A 140 32.33 0.68 -4.19
C ASP A 140 32.80 2.14 -4.04
N GLU A 141 31.88 3.10 -3.96
CA GLU A 141 32.17 4.53 -3.73
C GLU A 141 32.83 4.82 -2.37
N VAL A 142 32.66 3.94 -1.37
CA VAL A 142 33.27 4.12 -0.04
C VAL A 142 34.78 3.93 -0.07
N GLY A 143 35.28 3.02 -0.91
CA GLY A 143 36.70 2.71 -0.99
C GLY A 143 37.31 2.24 0.34
N THR A 144 38.59 2.57 0.57
CA THR A 144 39.30 2.27 1.81
C THR A 144 39.14 3.43 2.78
N LEU A 145 38.63 3.17 3.99
CA LEU A 145 38.55 4.17 5.04
C LEU A 145 39.93 4.47 5.61
N THR A 146 40.23 5.76 5.73
CA THR A 146 41.37 6.25 6.53
C THR A 146 41.06 6.15 8.03
N ASP A 147 42.11 6.13 8.86
CA ASP A 147 41.97 6.17 10.32
C ASP A 147 41.11 7.35 10.79
N ARG A 148 41.24 8.52 10.15
CA ARG A 148 40.43 9.69 10.48
C ARG A 148 38.95 9.48 10.17
N GLU A 149 38.63 8.88 9.03
CA GLU A 149 37.24 8.60 8.64
C GLU A 149 36.62 7.56 9.56
N LEU A 150 37.32 6.46 9.83
CA LEU A 150 36.86 5.45 10.78
C LEU A 150 36.70 6.06 12.18
N PHE A 151 37.63 6.91 12.61
CA PHE A 151 37.54 7.61 13.89
C PHE A 151 36.27 8.45 14.01
N LEU A 152 35.97 9.28 13.01
CA LEU A 152 34.78 10.14 13.00
C LEU A 152 33.49 9.31 12.89
N LEU A 153 33.50 8.25 12.08
CA LEU A 153 32.39 7.32 11.93
C LEU A 153 32.06 6.65 13.27
N GLY A 154 33.07 6.15 13.99
CA GLY A 154 32.85 5.50 15.28
C GLY A 154 32.35 6.45 16.37
N VAL A 155 32.82 7.71 16.39
CA VAL A 155 32.27 8.75 17.28
C VAL A 155 30.79 9.00 16.96
N GLY A 156 30.45 9.16 15.68
CA GLY A 156 29.05 9.37 15.26
C GLY A 156 28.15 8.16 15.55
N LEU A 157 28.65 6.96 15.28
CA LEU A 157 27.96 5.70 15.53
C LEU A 157 27.67 5.52 17.02
N TYR A 158 28.67 5.75 17.88
CA TYR A 158 28.46 5.74 19.33
C TYR A 158 27.48 6.84 19.77
N TRP A 159 27.56 8.04 19.20
CA TRP A 159 26.62 9.10 19.59
C TRP A 159 25.18 8.80 19.17
N ALA A 160 24.96 8.01 18.12
CA ALA A 160 23.65 7.56 17.70
C ALA A 160 23.08 6.44 18.60
N GLU A 161 23.85 5.37 18.80
CA GLU A 161 23.36 4.10 19.37
C GLU A 161 23.94 3.78 20.76
N GLY A 162 24.95 4.52 21.20
CA GLY A 162 25.64 4.33 22.47
C GLY A 162 24.90 4.91 23.67
N SER A 163 25.22 4.38 24.84
CA SER A 163 24.74 4.89 26.13
C SER A 163 25.27 6.30 26.38
N LYS A 164 24.40 7.21 26.84
CA LYS A 164 24.80 8.57 27.22
C LYS A 164 24.72 8.75 28.73
N SER A 165 25.74 9.36 29.31
CA SER A 165 25.71 9.86 30.68
C SER A 165 24.64 10.94 30.79
N LYS A 166 23.95 11.00 31.95
CA LYS A 166 22.89 11.98 32.18
C LYS A 166 23.19 12.80 33.44
N PRO A 167 22.83 14.10 33.49
CA PRO A 167 23.14 14.94 34.66
C PRO A 167 22.62 14.37 35.99
N TYR A 168 21.46 13.71 35.96
CA TYR A 168 20.83 13.08 37.13
C TYR A 168 21.34 11.66 37.42
N ARG A 169 22.24 11.12 36.58
CA ARG A 169 22.84 9.79 36.71
C ARG A 169 24.15 9.74 35.93
N THR A 170 25.19 10.35 36.50
CA THR A 170 26.51 10.42 35.87
C THR A 170 27.10 9.02 35.78
N GLN A 171 27.06 8.44 34.58
CA GLN A 171 27.60 7.13 34.26
C GLN A 171 28.36 7.22 32.95
N GLU A 172 29.65 7.53 33.07
CA GLU A 172 30.59 7.61 31.96
C GLU A 172 31.04 6.19 31.61
N ARG A 173 30.16 5.47 30.90
CA ARG A 173 30.39 4.08 30.49
C ARG A 173 30.19 3.99 28.99
N VAL A 174 31.13 3.31 28.32
CA VAL A 174 30.97 2.97 26.90
C VAL A 174 30.20 1.67 26.81
N THR A 175 28.90 1.78 26.51
CA THR A 175 28.05 0.66 26.14
C THR A 175 27.40 0.96 24.79
N PHE A 176 27.55 0.05 23.85
CA PHE A 176 26.99 0.13 22.50
C PHE A 176 26.06 -1.07 22.29
N VAL A 177 24.87 -0.87 21.73
CA VAL A 177 23.91 -1.95 21.54
C VAL A 177 23.35 -1.89 20.13
N ASN A 178 23.50 -2.97 19.36
CA ASN A 178 22.92 -3.04 18.03
C ASN A 178 22.58 -4.47 17.61
N SER A 179 21.63 -4.65 16.71
CA SER A 179 21.28 -5.95 16.11
C SER A 179 21.91 -6.18 14.74
N ASP A 180 22.46 -5.16 14.11
CA ASP A 180 23.14 -5.24 12.82
C ASP A 180 24.60 -5.69 13.03
N PRO A 181 25.01 -6.83 12.43
CA PRO A 181 26.39 -7.32 12.54
C PRO A 181 27.43 -6.35 12.02
N GLY A 182 27.16 -5.66 10.90
CA GLY A 182 28.10 -4.71 10.30
C GLY A 182 28.33 -3.49 11.19
N MET A 183 27.29 -2.99 11.88
CA MET A 183 27.47 -1.93 12.88
C MET A 183 28.35 -2.37 14.05
N ILE A 184 28.22 -3.63 14.49
CA ILE A 184 29.08 -4.19 15.56
C ILE A 184 30.52 -4.29 15.07
N GLU A 185 30.76 -4.83 13.87
CA GLU A 185 32.11 -4.96 13.30
C GLU A 185 32.82 -3.62 13.16
N VAL A 186 32.13 -2.60 12.61
CA VAL A 186 32.66 -1.24 12.49
C VAL A 186 32.98 -0.65 13.86
N PHE A 187 32.10 -0.85 14.85
CA PHE A 187 32.34 -0.36 16.20
C PHE A 187 33.54 -1.05 16.86
N LEU A 188 33.72 -2.36 16.69
CA LEU A 188 34.89 -3.09 17.19
C LEU A 188 36.19 -2.66 16.50
N ALA A 189 36.16 -2.46 15.18
CA ALA A 189 37.31 -1.92 14.44
C ALA A 189 37.69 -0.52 14.95
N TRP A 190 36.71 0.33 15.21
CA TRP A 190 36.94 1.65 15.80
C TRP A 190 37.50 1.57 17.23
N LEU A 191 37.01 0.67 18.07
CA LEU A 191 37.54 0.46 19.43
C LEU A 191 39.03 0.08 19.40
N ARG A 192 39.42 -0.83 18.51
CA ARG A 192 40.83 -1.18 18.28
C ARG A 192 41.65 0.02 17.78
N LEU A 193 41.12 0.80 16.84
CA LEU A 193 41.77 2.02 16.34
C LEU A 193 42.06 3.02 17.47
N VAL A 194 41.16 3.17 18.44
CA VAL A 194 41.35 4.10 19.58
C VAL A 194 42.12 3.47 20.75
N GLY A 195 42.67 2.26 20.58
CA GLY A 195 43.55 1.60 21.54
C GLY A 195 42.82 0.83 22.65
N VAL A 196 41.60 0.34 22.39
CA VAL A 196 40.90 -0.55 23.33
C VAL A 196 41.29 -1.99 23.04
N GLU A 197 41.96 -2.60 24.02
CA GLU A 197 42.31 -4.03 23.99
C GLU A 197 41.08 -4.93 24.20
N ASP A 198 41.09 -6.11 23.56
CA ASP A 198 39.98 -7.08 23.60
C ASP A 198 39.68 -7.57 25.03
N GLU A 199 40.69 -7.61 25.91
CA GLU A 199 40.53 -7.96 27.33
C GLU A 199 39.59 -7.02 28.10
N HIS A 200 39.46 -5.77 27.63
CA HIS A 200 38.55 -4.78 28.19
C HIS A 200 37.13 -4.87 27.60
N LEU A 201 36.89 -5.73 26.62
CA LEU A 201 35.58 -5.88 26.00
C LEU A 201 34.75 -6.94 26.72
N ARG A 202 33.48 -6.61 27.00
CA ARG A 202 32.49 -7.55 27.51
C ARG A 202 31.24 -7.51 26.65
N PHE A 203 30.68 -8.69 26.42
CA PHE A 203 29.56 -8.89 25.53
C PHE A 203 28.34 -9.40 26.28
N HIS A 204 27.15 -8.96 25.89
CA HIS A 204 25.90 -9.55 26.37
C HIS A 204 24.89 -9.62 25.23
N VAL A 205 24.21 -10.76 25.09
CA VAL A 205 23.13 -10.90 24.12
C VAL A 205 21.81 -10.42 24.76
N LEU A 206 21.07 -9.58 24.04
CA LEU A 206 19.69 -9.23 24.36
C LEU A 206 18.77 -9.90 23.33
N ILE A 207 18.02 -10.91 23.75
CA ILE A 207 17.19 -11.70 22.84
C ILE A 207 15.81 -11.96 23.43
N HIS A 208 14.81 -12.23 22.59
CA HIS A 208 13.50 -12.64 23.09
C HIS A 208 13.54 -14.10 23.50
N GLU A 209 12.78 -14.45 24.54
CA GLU A 209 12.69 -15.82 25.07
C GLU A 209 12.15 -16.85 24.06
N THR A 210 11.45 -16.41 23.02
CA THR A 210 10.92 -17.27 21.96
C THR A 210 11.94 -17.60 20.86
N ALA A 211 13.14 -17.03 20.93
CA ALA A 211 14.18 -17.23 19.92
C ALA A 211 15.26 -18.18 20.43
N ASP A 212 16.04 -18.70 19.48
CA ASP A 212 17.16 -19.60 19.79
C ASP A 212 18.33 -18.82 20.41
N VAL A 213 18.46 -18.96 21.74
CA VAL A 213 19.50 -18.29 22.53
C VAL A 213 20.88 -18.84 22.20
N ALA A 214 21.02 -20.16 22.09
CA ALA A 214 22.31 -20.81 21.87
C ALA A 214 22.87 -20.43 20.49
N ALA A 215 22.02 -20.47 19.46
CA ALA A 215 22.44 -20.08 18.11
C ALA A 215 22.75 -18.57 18.01
N ALA A 216 22.13 -17.73 18.83
CA ALA A 216 22.48 -16.31 18.92
C ALA A 216 23.82 -16.07 19.63
N GLU A 217 24.07 -16.73 20.75
CA GLU A 217 25.34 -16.64 21.47
C GLU A 217 26.50 -17.12 20.59
N GLN A 218 26.34 -18.26 19.91
CA GLN A 218 27.34 -18.77 18.97
C GLN A 218 27.59 -17.80 17.81
N PHE A 219 26.53 -17.29 17.18
CA PHE A 219 26.65 -16.32 16.09
C PHE A 219 27.46 -15.08 16.50
N TRP A 220 27.15 -14.50 17.66
CA TRP A 220 27.86 -13.31 18.12
C TRP A 220 29.29 -13.63 18.54
N ALA A 221 29.56 -14.78 19.15
CA ALA A 221 30.92 -15.20 19.49
C ALA A 221 31.79 -15.38 18.23
N GLU A 222 31.24 -16.00 17.18
CA GLU A 222 31.91 -16.15 15.89
C GLU A 222 32.18 -14.79 15.22
N LEU A 223 31.19 -13.88 15.23
CA LEU A 223 31.33 -12.54 14.64
C LEU A 223 32.41 -11.71 15.36
N THR A 224 32.41 -11.71 16.69
CA THR A 224 33.35 -10.90 17.46
C THR A 224 34.73 -11.52 17.59
N GLY A 225 34.85 -12.84 17.37
CA GLY A 225 36.07 -13.61 17.64
C GLY A 225 36.41 -13.67 19.14
N ALA A 226 35.46 -13.34 20.01
CA ALA A 226 35.72 -13.26 21.45
C ALA A 226 35.52 -14.61 22.14
N GLU A 227 36.38 -14.89 23.11
CA GLU A 227 36.27 -16.07 23.97
C GLU A 227 34.93 -16.10 24.73
N PRO A 228 34.35 -17.28 25.00
CA PRO A 228 33.10 -17.41 25.76
C PRO A 228 33.13 -16.71 27.12
N SER A 229 34.32 -16.57 27.74
CA SER A 229 34.51 -15.88 29.02
C SER A 229 34.28 -14.36 28.94
N ALA A 230 34.34 -13.75 27.75
CA ALA A 230 34.01 -12.35 27.52
C ALA A 230 32.49 -12.10 27.46
N PHE A 231 31.69 -13.15 27.27
CA PHE A 231 30.23 -13.08 27.27
C PHE A 231 29.66 -13.21 28.68
N GLY A 232 28.88 -12.22 29.10
CA GLY A 232 28.07 -12.31 30.31
C GLY A 232 26.71 -12.94 30.04
N LYS A 233 25.93 -13.11 31.11
CA LYS A 233 24.58 -13.71 31.03
C LYS A 233 23.69 -13.03 29.99
N THR A 234 23.11 -13.85 29.10
CA THR A 234 22.11 -13.41 28.13
C THR A 234 20.84 -12.89 28.81
N SER A 235 20.35 -11.75 28.34
CA SER A 235 19.16 -11.11 28.87
C SER A 235 17.95 -11.44 28.00
N LEU A 236 16.99 -12.15 28.58
CA LEU A 236 15.76 -12.55 27.91
C LEU A 236 14.69 -11.46 28.04
N LYS A 237 14.24 -10.93 26.91
CA LYS A 237 13.07 -10.05 26.81
C LYS A 237 11.82 -10.92 26.69
N LYS A 238 10.94 -10.81 27.69
CA LYS A 238 9.65 -11.49 27.69
C LYS A 238 8.85 -11.17 26.43
N HIS A 239 8.13 -12.16 25.92
CA HIS A 239 7.27 -11.98 24.76
C HIS A 239 6.08 -11.07 25.11
N SER A 240 5.73 -10.16 24.21
CA SER A 240 4.49 -9.37 24.29
C SER A 240 3.57 -9.81 23.15
N PRO A 241 2.42 -10.46 23.44
CA PRO A 241 1.51 -10.99 22.42
C PRO A 241 0.96 -9.96 21.43
N LYS A 242 1.05 -8.66 21.76
CA LYS A 242 0.55 -7.55 20.94
C LYS A 242 1.55 -7.02 19.91
N THR A 243 2.74 -7.61 19.80
CA THR A 243 3.79 -7.09 18.92
C THR A 243 3.60 -7.54 17.47
N ASN A 244 3.46 -6.59 16.54
CA ASN A 244 3.46 -6.82 15.09
C ASN A 244 4.88 -7.05 14.52
N ARG A 245 5.77 -7.64 15.33
CA ARG A 245 7.16 -7.82 14.97
C ARG A 245 7.28 -8.83 13.82
N LYS A 246 7.88 -8.40 12.72
CA LYS A 246 8.12 -9.25 11.54
C LYS A 246 9.46 -9.99 11.58
N ASN A 247 10.39 -9.56 12.42
CA ASN A 247 11.72 -10.18 12.57
C ASN A 247 11.66 -11.38 13.53
N VAL A 248 10.82 -12.37 13.30
CA VAL A 248 10.62 -13.53 14.21
C VAL A 248 11.09 -14.86 13.64
N GLY A 249 11.87 -14.82 12.55
CA GLY A 249 12.38 -16.02 11.89
C GLY A 249 13.65 -16.60 12.54
N GLU A 250 14.06 -17.77 12.05
CA GLU A 250 15.22 -18.55 12.51
C GLU A 250 16.55 -17.76 12.47
N ASN A 251 16.64 -16.75 11.62
CA ASN A 251 17.82 -15.89 11.48
C ASN A 251 17.88 -14.74 12.50
N TYR A 252 16.92 -14.64 13.43
CA TYR A 252 16.94 -13.60 14.45
C TYR A 252 17.95 -13.93 15.55
N ARG A 253 19.00 -13.11 15.66
CA ARG A 253 20.10 -13.30 16.65
C ARG A 253 20.07 -12.34 17.84
N GLY A 254 19.01 -11.53 18.00
CA GLY A 254 18.98 -10.53 19.07
C GLY A 254 19.81 -9.28 18.78
N CYS A 255 20.06 -8.50 19.83
CA CYS A 255 21.04 -7.41 19.81
C CYS A 255 22.27 -7.83 20.61
N LEU A 256 23.45 -7.44 20.16
CA LEU A 256 24.66 -7.53 20.96
C LEU A 256 24.88 -6.23 21.73
N VAL A 257 25.21 -6.36 23.00
CA VAL A 257 25.74 -5.28 23.84
C VAL A 257 27.24 -5.42 23.87
N VAL A 258 27.96 -4.38 23.42
CA VAL A 258 29.40 -4.24 23.59
C VAL A 258 29.63 -3.27 24.73
N ARG A 259 30.33 -3.71 25.78
CA ARG A 259 30.70 -2.89 26.94
C ARG A 259 32.21 -2.81 27.05
N VAL A 260 32.74 -1.59 27.17
CA VAL A 260 34.15 -1.36 27.44
C VAL A 260 34.35 -1.18 28.95
N LEU A 261 35.12 -2.07 29.55
CA LEU A 261 35.57 -1.96 30.94
C LEU A 261 36.52 -0.77 31.09
N LYS A 262 36.47 -0.09 32.24
CA LYS A 262 37.27 1.12 32.51
C LYS A 262 37.11 2.24 31.44
N GLY A 263 36.01 2.25 30.70
CA GLY A 263 35.81 3.17 29.56
C GLY A 263 35.41 4.61 29.89
N ALA A 264 35.66 5.12 31.10
CA ALA A 264 35.23 6.48 31.48
C ALA A 264 35.99 7.56 30.69
N ASP A 265 37.31 7.41 30.55
CA ASP A 265 38.12 8.36 29.78
C ASP A 265 37.79 8.30 28.28
N LEU A 266 37.54 7.09 27.77
CA LEU A 266 37.05 6.91 26.41
C LEU A 266 35.69 7.58 26.20
N TYR A 267 34.75 7.43 27.15
CA TYR A 267 33.45 8.12 27.09
C TYR A 267 33.62 9.63 26.96
N ARG A 268 34.42 10.25 27.83
CA ARG A 268 34.68 11.71 27.80
C ARG A 268 35.34 12.14 26.50
N ARG A 269 36.27 11.33 25.99
CA ARG A 269 36.90 11.56 24.68
C ARG A 269 35.87 11.54 23.56
N ILE A 270 34.96 10.55 23.53
CA ILE A 270 33.89 10.48 22.52
C ILE A 270 32.99 11.72 22.60
N GLU A 271 32.54 12.08 23.81
CA GLU A 271 31.68 13.24 24.03
C GLU A 271 32.36 14.54 23.57
N GLY A 272 33.62 14.75 23.95
CA GLY A 272 34.41 15.90 23.51
C GLY A 272 34.60 15.93 21.98
N CYS A 273 34.88 14.77 21.37
CA CYS A 273 35.00 14.67 19.92
C CYS A 273 33.69 14.97 19.20
N TRP A 274 32.55 14.49 19.73
CA TRP A 274 31.24 14.81 19.17
C TRP A 274 30.95 16.32 19.19
N CYS A 275 31.22 16.99 20.32
CA CYS A 275 31.14 18.45 20.41
C CYS A 275 32.02 19.14 19.36
N GLY A 276 33.24 18.63 19.15
CA GLY A 276 34.15 19.10 18.10
C GLY A 276 33.58 18.92 16.68
N ILE A 277 32.97 17.76 16.39
CA ILE A 277 32.30 17.46 15.11
C ILE A 277 31.15 18.43 14.87
N VAL A 278 30.30 18.66 15.86
CA VAL A 278 29.18 19.62 15.76
C VAL A 278 29.69 21.02 15.41
N GLY A 279 30.73 21.50 16.11
CA GLY A 279 31.34 22.80 15.81
C GLY A 279 31.96 22.86 14.40
N ALA A 280 32.60 21.78 13.94
CA ALA A 280 33.17 21.71 12.60
C ALA A 280 32.10 21.68 11.50
N ALA A 281 31.01 20.94 11.72
CA ALA A 281 29.88 20.87 10.80
C ALA A 281 29.20 22.23 10.64
N ALA A 282 28.96 22.97 11.74
CA ALA A 282 28.41 24.31 11.68
C ALA A 282 29.28 25.26 10.84
N ARG A 283 30.59 25.25 11.04
CA ARG A 283 31.53 26.05 10.22
C ARG A 283 31.52 25.65 8.73
N ALA A 284 31.39 24.36 8.43
CA ALA A 284 31.32 23.89 7.06
C ALA A 284 30.00 24.30 6.38
N ASP A 285 28.88 24.18 7.07
CA ASP A 285 27.56 24.61 6.59
C ASP A 285 27.53 26.10 6.27
N HIS A 286 28.13 26.95 7.12
CA HIS A 286 28.26 28.38 6.82
C HIS A 286 28.99 28.65 5.49
N ARG A 287 30.03 27.88 5.15
CA ARG A 287 30.74 28.01 3.87
C ARG A 287 29.95 27.48 2.68
N ASN A 288 29.13 26.45 2.88
CA ASN A 288 28.32 25.88 1.79
C ASN A 288 27.12 26.75 1.42
N ARG A 289 26.74 27.68 2.28
CA ARG A 289 25.61 28.61 2.06
C ARG A 289 26.04 29.95 1.47
N THR A 290 27.35 30.23 1.44
CA THR A 290 27.96 31.40 0.81
C THR A 290 28.43 31.05 -0.59
#